data_AF-A0A4R4VIS8-F1
#
_entry.id   AF-A0A4R4VIS8-F1
#
_cell.length_a   1.000
_cell.length_b   1.000
_cell.length_c   1.000
_cell.angle_alpha   90.00
_cell.angle_beta   90.00
_cell.angle_gamma   90.00
#
_symmetry.space_group_name_H-M   'P 1'
#
loop_
_entity.id
_entity.type
_entity.pdbx_description
1 polymer ?
#
loop_
_entity_poly.entity_id
_entity_poly.type
_entity_poly.pdbx_seq_one_letter_code
_entity_poly.pdbx_strand_id
1 'polypeptide(L)'
;MLSIGVALVAAGTGFVGAVKYAVLFAGLFWFSAAFGYLTRLRPQHRVADLGTTTIAGRRATEIRYSGAQFALINVLVACLFLCAVFAVWDYGQAGGGAFAPGIPTLLAAVAALFFASFFVLVALGRIRRGRVILAADGIRQEGRAFESFLPWDSFAGIKPSYNGTREILVIAYSNAPWRKRQLAGPWKLDKLPPVPMIEIDTIHLAVDPALVYHLLRFYTENPGAREEFGTEAVLRRVQEQSF
;
A
#
# COMPACT_ATOMS: atom_id res chain seq x y z
N MET A 1 5.50 -21.34 14.76
CA MET A 1 5.68 -22.74 15.18
C MET A 1 4.59 -23.23 16.14
N LEU A 2 4.15 -22.42 17.12
CA LEU A 2 3.05 -22.81 18.03
C LEU A 2 1.72 -23.15 17.32
N SER A 3 1.36 -22.41 16.26
CA SER A 3 0.11 -22.61 15.49
C SER A 3 0.04 -23.93 14.71
N ILE A 4 1.17 -24.41 14.19
CA ILE A 4 1.26 -25.70 13.49
C ILE A 4 1.15 -26.86 14.49
N GLY A 5 1.72 -26.70 15.68
CA GLY A 5 1.57 -27.66 16.78
C GLY A 5 0.11 -27.79 17.25
N VAL A 6 -0.61 -26.68 17.38
CA VAL A 6 -2.04 -26.68 17.70
C VAL A 6 -2.88 -27.31 16.58
N ALA A 7 -2.53 -27.08 15.31
CA ALA A 7 -3.20 -27.70 14.16
C ALA A 7 -3.05 -29.23 14.14
N LEU A 8 -1.85 -29.74 14.44
CA LEU A 8 -1.57 -31.18 14.52
C LEU A 8 -2.27 -31.86 15.70
N VAL A 9 -2.32 -31.20 16.86
CA VAL A 9 -3.05 -31.70 18.04
C VAL A 9 -4.57 -31.65 17.82
N ALA A 10 -5.09 -30.63 17.14
CA ALA A 10 -6.50 -30.53 16.77
C ALA A 10 -6.92 -31.59 15.72
N ALA A 11 -6.04 -31.89 14.76
CA ALA A 11 -6.26 -32.96 13.78
C ALA A 11 -6.26 -34.35 14.44
N GLY A 12 -5.44 -34.56 15.47
CA GLY A 12 -5.41 -35.80 16.26
C GLY A 12 -6.61 -36.00 17.21
N THR A 13 -7.40 -34.97 17.48
CA THR A 13 -8.53 -34.99 18.43
C THR A 13 -9.92 -35.07 17.78
N GLY A 14 -10.00 -35.18 16.44
CA GLY A 14 -11.26 -35.34 15.71
C GLY A 14 -12.01 -34.04 15.41
N PHE A 15 -11.47 -32.88 15.78
CA PHE A 15 -12.05 -31.57 15.43
C PHE A 15 -11.59 -31.11 14.05
N VAL A 16 -12.06 -31.80 13.00
CA VAL A 16 -11.75 -31.47 11.59
C VAL A 16 -12.08 -30.01 11.26
N GLY A 17 -13.11 -29.44 11.89
CA GLY A 17 -13.46 -28.03 11.76
C GLY A 17 -12.40 -27.04 12.28
N ALA A 18 -11.56 -27.44 13.24
CA ALA A 18 -10.52 -26.57 13.79
C ALA A 18 -9.27 -26.47 12.89
N VAL A 19 -9.03 -27.46 12.04
CA VAL A 19 -7.84 -27.54 11.17
C VAL A 19 -7.80 -26.37 10.18
N LYS A 20 -8.94 -26.03 9.55
CA LYS A 20 -9.02 -24.91 8.60
C LYS A 20 -8.66 -23.56 9.24
N TYR A 21 -9.12 -23.30 10.47
CA TYR A 21 -8.78 -22.07 11.19
C TYR A 21 -7.32 -22.07 11.59
N ALA A 22 -6.79 -23.20 12.06
CA ALA A 22 -5.38 -23.30 12.44
C ALA A 22 -4.44 -23.01 11.26
N VAL A 23 -4.78 -23.50 10.06
CA VAL A 23 -4.05 -23.18 8.81
C VAL A 23 -4.16 -21.70 8.46
N LEU A 24 -5.37 -21.12 8.51
CA LEU A 24 -5.57 -19.71 8.20
C LEU A 24 -4.85 -18.79 9.19
N PHE A 25 -4.88 -19.09 10.49
CA PHE A 25 -4.12 -18.33 11.49
C PHE A 25 -2.62 -18.49 11.30
N ALA A 26 -2.12 -19.71 11.03
CA ALA A 26 -0.71 -19.90 10.72
C ALA A 26 -0.28 -19.08 9.50
N GLY A 27 -1.11 -19.06 8.45
CA GLY A 27 -0.93 -18.19 7.28
C GLY A 27 -0.91 -16.72 7.66
N LEU A 28 -1.89 -16.23 8.42
CA LEU A 28 -1.95 -14.84 8.89
C LEU A 28 -0.68 -14.43 9.64
N PHE A 29 -0.22 -15.25 10.59
CA PHE A 29 1.02 -14.98 11.33
C PHE A 29 2.24 -14.97 10.41
N TRP A 30 2.35 -15.94 9.51
CA TRP A 30 3.44 -16.02 8.54
C TRP A 30 3.48 -14.82 7.61
N PHE A 31 2.34 -14.48 6.98
CA PHE A 31 2.26 -13.35 6.05
C PHE A 31 2.39 -12.00 6.77
N SER A 32 1.95 -11.88 8.02
CA SER A 32 2.17 -10.68 8.83
C SER A 32 3.64 -10.50 9.17
N ALA A 33 4.33 -11.59 9.54
CA ALA A 33 5.78 -11.59 9.76
C ALA A 33 6.54 -11.27 8.46
N ALA A 34 6.13 -11.86 7.34
CA ALA A 34 6.69 -11.56 6.02
C ALA A 34 6.46 -10.10 5.63
N PHE A 35 5.28 -9.54 5.93
CA PHE A 35 4.97 -8.14 5.70
C PHE A 35 5.86 -7.22 6.55
N GLY A 36 6.03 -7.53 7.84
CA GLY A 36 6.95 -6.83 8.73
C GLY A 36 8.41 -6.90 8.27
N TYR A 37 8.85 -8.07 7.80
CA TYR A 37 10.19 -8.27 7.25
C TYR A 37 10.40 -7.46 5.97
N LEU A 38 9.46 -7.53 5.02
CA LEU A 38 9.56 -6.80 3.75
C LEU A 38 9.50 -5.28 3.91
N THR A 39 8.80 -4.80 4.94
CA THR A 39 8.64 -3.35 5.19
C THR A 39 9.80 -2.79 6.01
N ARG A 40 10.37 -3.54 6.96
CA ARG A 40 11.40 -3.03 7.88
C ARG A 40 12.81 -3.48 7.58
N LEU A 41 13.00 -4.71 7.11
CA LEU A 41 14.31 -5.36 7.08
C LEU A 41 14.84 -5.58 5.67
N ARG A 42 13.98 -5.60 4.65
CA ARG A 42 14.41 -5.82 3.28
C ARG A 42 15.07 -4.54 2.72
N PRO A 43 16.35 -4.61 2.29
CA PRO A 43 17.00 -3.50 1.61
C PRO A 43 16.27 -3.19 0.29
N GLN A 44 15.85 -1.94 0.10
CA GLN A 44 15.17 -1.47 -1.11
C GLN A 44 16.23 -0.93 -2.09
N HIS A 45 16.64 -1.75 -3.07
CA HIS A 45 17.69 -1.35 -4.04
C HIS A 45 17.29 -1.61 -5.50
N ARG A 46 16.00 -1.59 -5.84
CA ARG A 46 15.56 -1.91 -7.20
C ARG A 46 15.33 -0.64 -8.01
N VAL A 47 16.38 -0.17 -8.67
CA VAL A 47 16.28 0.90 -9.70
C VAL A 47 15.32 0.50 -10.82
N ALA A 48 15.16 -0.79 -11.10
CA ALA A 48 14.23 -1.32 -12.11
C ALA A 48 12.74 -1.01 -11.84
N ASP A 49 12.38 -0.53 -10.65
CA ASP A 49 11.01 -0.09 -10.33
C ASP A 49 10.78 1.42 -10.64
N LEU A 50 11.80 2.11 -11.19
CA LEU A 50 11.63 3.36 -11.94
C LEU A 50 11.34 3.04 -13.40
N GLY A 51 10.27 3.63 -13.93
CA GLY A 51 9.91 3.50 -15.33
C GLY A 51 9.62 4.85 -15.96
N THR A 52 9.58 4.88 -17.28
CA THR A 52 9.00 5.99 -18.02
C THR A 52 7.53 5.68 -18.29
N THR A 53 6.68 6.69 -18.19
CA THR A 53 5.25 6.58 -18.47
C THR A 53 4.78 7.83 -19.21
N THR A 54 3.60 7.76 -19.81
CA THR A 54 2.96 8.92 -20.44
C THR A 54 1.64 9.19 -19.76
N ILE A 55 1.43 10.44 -19.33
CA ILE A 55 0.19 10.90 -18.69
C ILE A 55 -0.33 12.09 -19.46
N ALA A 56 -1.57 11.99 -19.94
CA ALA A 56 -2.22 13.04 -20.72
C ALA A 56 -1.35 13.52 -21.91
N GLY A 57 -0.65 12.59 -22.57
CA GLY A 57 0.24 12.89 -23.70
C GLY A 57 1.61 13.46 -23.33
N ARG A 58 1.92 13.64 -22.04
CA ARG A 58 3.23 14.13 -21.57
C ARG A 58 4.08 12.99 -21.00
N ARG A 59 5.40 13.09 -21.19
CA ARG A 59 6.37 12.15 -20.64
C ARG A 59 6.50 12.39 -19.14
N ALA A 60 6.56 11.31 -18.38
CA ALA A 60 6.71 11.33 -16.94
C ALA A 60 7.55 10.15 -16.47
N THR A 61 8.21 10.30 -15.33
CA THR A 61 8.93 9.22 -14.65
C THR A 61 8.06 8.66 -13.52
N GLU A 62 7.82 7.36 -13.53
CA GLU A 62 7.03 6.64 -12.53
C GLU A 62 7.95 5.94 -11.54
N ILE A 63 7.73 6.20 -10.24
CA ILE A 63 8.33 5.48 -9.11
C ILE A 63 7.25 4.59 -8.52
N ARG A 64 7.40 3.27 -8.66
CA ARG A 64 6.38 2.30 -8.21
C ARG A 64 6.56 1.92 -6.75
N TYR A 65 5.44 1.74 -6.04
CA TYR A 65 5.47 1.12 -4.71
C TYR A 65 5.80 -0.36 -4.81
N SER A 66 6.11 -1.08 -3.73
CA SER A 66 6.44 -2.50 -3.79
C SER A 66 5.23 -3.38 -4.14
N GLY A 67 5.31 -4.10 -5.27
CA GLY A 67 4.28 -5.06 -5.68
C GLY A 67 4.13 -6.23 -4.69
N ALA A 68 5.22 -6.62 -4.04
CA ALA A 68 5.21 -7.69 -3.04
C ALA A 68 4.41 -7.29 -1.80
N GLN A 69 4.52 -6.04 -1.35
CA GLN A 69 3.71 -5.53 -0.23
C GLN A 69 2.23 -5.49 -0.59
N PHE A 70 1.91 -5.08 -1.83
CA PHE A 70 0.54 -5.11 -2.32
C PHE A 70 -0.01 -6.54 -2.39
N ALA A 71 0.78 -7.51 -2.85
CA ALA A 71 0.37 -8.91 -2.86
C ALA A 71 0.13 -9.43 -1.43
N LEU A 72 1.03 -9.13 -0.48
CA LEU A 72 0.89 -9.58 0.91
C LEU A 72 -0.36 -9.03 1.59
N ILE A 73 -0.69 -7.75 1.40
CA ILE A 73 -1.92 -7.21 2.00
C ILE A 73 -3.17 -7.86 1.40
N ASN A 74 -3.18 -8.16 0.09
CA ASN A 74 -4.28 -8.90 -0.54
C ASN A 74 -4.42 -10.31 0.06
N VAL A 75 -3.31 -11.03 0.25
CA VAL A 75 -3.30 -12.37 0.87
C VAL A 75 -3.78 -12.31 2.32
N LEU A 76 -3.33 -11.33 3.11
CA LEU A 76 -3.78 -11.15 4.49
C LEU A 76 -5.29 -10.89 4.58
N VAL A 77 -5.81 -9.98 3.75
CA VAL A 77 -7.25 -9.70 3.68
C VAL A 77 -8.02 -10.92 3.18
N ALA A 78 -7.46 -11.72 2.27
CA ALA A 78 -8.08 -12.95 1.78
C ALA A 78 -8.19 -14.00 2.89
N CYS A 79 -7.15 -14.16 3.71
CA CYS A 79 -7.21 -15.05 4.87
C CYS A 79 -8.29 -14.62 5.86
N LEU A 80 -8.40 -13.31 6.16
CA LEU A 80 -9.45 -12.79 7.04
C LEU A 80 -10.86 -12.99 6.46
N PHE A 81 -11.02 -12.77 5.16
CA PHE A 81 -12.27 -13.02 4.46
C PHE A 81 -12.66 -14.51 4.55
N LEU A 82 -11.73 -15.43 4.26
CA LEU A 82 -11.97 -16.87 4.36
C LEU A 82 -12.29 -17.31 5.79
N CYS A 83 -11.62 -16.74 6.80
CA CYS A 83 -11.97 -16.97 8.21
C CYS A 83 -13.43 -16.59 8.48
N ALA A 84 -13.87 -15.41 8.02
CA ALA A 84 -15.23 -14.93 8.24
C ALA A 84 -16.26 -15.80 7.50
N VAL A 85 -15.98 -16.21 6.26
CA VAL A 85 -16.86 -17.11 5.49
C VAL A 85 -16.98 -18.49 6.16
N PHE A 86 -15.88 -19.08 6.61
CA PHE A 86 -15.94 -20.36 7.31
C PHE A 86 -16.67 -20.24 8.65
N ALA A 87 -16.52 -19.11 9.35
CA ALA A 87 -17.25 -18.87 10.59
C ALA A 87 -18.76 -18.80 10.34
N VAL A 88 -19.21 -18.09 9.29
CA VAL A 88 -20.63 -18.08 8.88
C VAL A 88 -21.13 -19.50 8.62
N TRP A 89 -20.35 -20.30 7.88
CA TRP A 89 -20.72 -21.67 7.56
C TRP A 89 -20.86 -22.54 8.83
N ASP A 90 -19.88 -22.50 9.72
CA ASP A 90 -19.87 -23.33 10.92
C ASP A 90 -20.96 -22.93 11.91
N TYR A 91 -21.18 -21.64 12.13
CA TYR A 91 -22.26 -21.17 13.01
C TYR A 91 -23.64 -21.43 12.41
N GLY A 92 -23.79 -21.37 11.08
CA GLY A 92 -25.02 -21.74 10.41
C GLY A 92 -25.39 -23.22 10.58
N GLN A 93 -24.38 -24.09 10.64
CA GLN A 93 -24.56 -25.55 10.80
C GLN A 93 -24.66 -26.00 12.27
N ALA A 94 -24.29 -25.15 13.23
CA ALA A 94 -24.25 -25.50 14.65
C ALA A 94 -25.63 -25.74 15.30
N GLY A 95 -26.73 -25.41 14.62
CA GLY A 95 -28.10 -25.65 15.11
C GLY A 95 -28.44 -24.89 16.40
N GLY A 96 -29.47 -25.35 17.13
CA GLY A 96 -29.99 -24.70 18.34
C GLY A 96 -29.17 -24.92 19.63
N GLY A 97 -28.08 -25.68 19.58
CA GLY A 97 -27.22 -25.97 20.74
C GLY A 97 -26.14 -24.93 21.03
N ALA A 98 -25.97 -23.94 20.16
CA ALA A 98 -25.02 -22.85 20.35
C ALA A 98 -25.62 -21.71 21.19
N PHE A 99 -24.79 -21.02 21.97
CA PHE A 99 -25.21 -19.81 22.69
C PHE A 99 -25.57 -18.72 21.67
N ALA A 100 -26.87 -18.44 21.49
CA ALA A 100 -27.41 -17.44 20.57
C ALA A 100 -26.89 -17.55 19.12
N PRO A 101 -27.19 -18.62 18.35
CA PRO A 101 -26.59 -18.92 17.05
C PRO A 101 -26.73 -17.79 16.01
N GLY A 102 -27.77 -16.97 16.12
CA GLY A 102 -28.00 -15.85 15.21
C GLY A 102 -26.97 -14.72 15.34
N ILE A 103 -26.46 -14.42 16.54
CA ILE A 103 -25.58 -13.26 16.77
C ILE A 103 -24.18 -13.50 16.18
N PRO A 104 -23.47 -14.61 16.48
CA PRO A 104 -22.16 -14.89 15.89
C PRO A 104 -22.22 -15.04 14.37
N THR A 105 -23.27 -15.69 13.85
CA THR A 105 -23.48 -15.82 12.40
C THR A 105 -23.63 -14.46 11.73
N LEU A 106 -24.45 -13.57 12.30
CA LEU A 106 -24.64 -12.22 11.79
C LEU A 106 -23.33 -11.42 11.80
N LEU A 107 -22.58 -11.45 12.91
CA LEU A 107 -21.29 -10.75 13.01
C LEU A 107 -20.28 -11.29 12.00
N ALA A 108 -20.19 -12.60 11.83
CA ALA A 108 -19.32 -13.23 10.85
C ALA A 108 -19.72 -12.85 9.41
N ALA A 109 -21.03 -12.78 9.12
CA ALA A 109 -21.53 -12.38 7.82
C ALA A 109 -21.22 -10.90 7.52
N VAL A 110 -21.41 -10.01 8.49
CA VAL A 110 -21.04 -8.60 8.38
C VAL A 110 -19.53 -8.44 8.17
N ALA A 111 -18.70 -9.21 8.90
CA ALA A 111 -17.26 -9.21 8.70
C ALA A 111 -16.87 -9.71 7.29
N ALA A 112 -17.49 -10.80 6.81
CA ALA A 112 -17.26 -11.32 5.47
C ALA A 112 -17.63 -10.30 4.40
N LEU A 113 -18.78 -9.61 4.53
CA LEU A 113 -19.18 -8.54 3.62
C LEU A 113 -18.22 -7.35 3.67
N PHE A 114 -17.76 -6.97 4.86
CA PHE A 114 -16.75 -5.93 5.02
C PHE A 114 -15.47 -6.29 4.26
N PHE A 115 -14.88 -7.46 4.50
CA PHE A 115 -13.67 -7.87 3.77
C PHE A 115 -13.90 -8.10 2.27
N ALA A 116 -15.07 -8.58 1.85
CA ALA A 116 -15.43 -8.69 0.43
C ALA A 116 -15.41 -7.33 -0.26
N SER A 117 -15.85 -6.27 0.42
CA SER A 117 -15.82 -4.91 -0.13
C SER A 117 -14.42 -4.44 -0.51
N PHE A 118 -13.36 -4.93 0.16
CA PHE A 118 -11.97 -4.67 -0.22
C PHE A 118 -11.68 -5.20 -1.63
N PHE A 119 -12.02 -6.46 -1.91
CA PHE A 119 -11.78 -7.08 -3.21
C PHE A 119 -12.61 -6.45 -4.31
N VAL A 120 -13.85 -6.03 -4.01
CA VAL A 120 -14.68 -5.25 -4.94
C VAL A 120 -13.97 -3.94 -5.29
N LEU A 121 -13.39 -3.23 -4.32
CA LEU A 121 -12.66 -1.99 -4.59
C LEU A 121 -11.35 -2.21 -5.36
N VAL A 122 -10.66 -3.33 -5.11
CA VAL A 122 -9.48 -3.73 -5.91
C VAL A 122 -9.89 -4.02 -7.36
N ALA A 123 -10.97 -4.79 -7.57
CA ALA A 123 -11.50 -5.11 -8.90
C ALA A 123 -11.98 -3.85 -9.65
N LEU A 124 -12.58 -2.88 -8.94
CA LEU A 124 -12.97 -1.59 -9.49
C LEU A 124 -11.78 -0.63 -9.70
N GLY A 125 -10.55 -1.03 -9.38
CA GLY A 125 -9.35 -0.20 -9.50
C GLY A 125 -9.28 0.99 -8.52
N ARG A 126 -10.16 1.03 -7.52
CA ARG A 126 -10.17 2.06 -6.46
C ARG A 126 -9.12 1.81 -5.39
N ILE A 127 -8.71 0.55 -5.22
CA ILE A 127 -7.54 0.17 -4.44
C ILE A 127 -6.50 -0.39 -5.43
N ARG A 128 -5.39 0.32 -5.60
CA ARG A 128 -4.32 -0.07 -6.54
C ARG A 128 -2.94 -0.02 -5.89
N ARG A 129 -1.95 -0.59 -6.57
CA ARG A 129 -0.54 -0.41 -6.22
C ARG A 129 -0.22 1.09 -6.34
N GLY A 130 0.24 1.68 -5.24
CA GLY A 130 0.60 3.10 -5.24
C GLY A 130 1.81 3.39 -6.14
N ARG A 131 1.93 4.65 -6.55
CA ARG A 131 3.03 5.15 -7.36
C ARG A 131 3.17 6.65 -7.20
N VAL A 132 4.39 7.15 -7.37
CA VAL A 132 4.70 8.57 -7.45
C VAL A 132 5.13 8.84 -8.88
N ILE A 133 4.49 9.80 -9.52
CA ILE A 133 4.77 10.17 -10.90
C ILE A 133 5.34 11.58 -10.90
N LEU A 134 6.50 11.71 -11.52
CA LEU A 134 7.22 12.96 -11.70
C LEU A 134 7.07 13.38 -13.16
N ALA A 135 6.39 14.49 -13.40
CA ALA A 135 6.18 15.05 -14.73
C ALA A 135 6.67 16.50 -14.75
N ALA A 136 6.87 17.09 -15.93
CA ALA A 136 7.37 18.46 -16.03
C ALA A 136 6.46 19.51 -15.34
N ASP A 137 5.16 19.24 -15.23
CA ASP A 137 4.17 20.13 -14.61
C ASP A 137 4.05 19.98 -13.08
N GLY A 138 4.42 18.83 -12.51
CA GLY A 138 4.33 18.63 -11.07
C GLY A 138 4.62 17.21 -10.61
N ILE A 139 4.39 17.00 -9.32
CA ILE A 139 4.40 15.68 -8.71
C ILE A 139 2.96 15.20 -8.56
N ARG A 140 2.68 14.02 -9.07
CA ARG A 140 1.43 13.30 -8.83
C ARG A 140 1.70 12.09 -7.96
N GLN A 141 1.12 12.05 -6.78
CA GLN A 141 1.13 10.88 -5.92
C GLN A 141 -0.19 10.15 -6.06
N GLU A 142 -0.13 8.89 -6.48
CA GLU A 142 -1.26 7.98 -6.48
C GLU A 142 -1.01 6.98 -5.35
N GLY A 143 -1.63 7.22 -4.19
CA GLY A 143 -1.62 6.27 -3.08
C GLY A 143 -2.43 5.02 -3.39
N ARG A 144 -2.63 4.16 -2.39
CA ARG A 144 -3.48 2.97 -2.55
C ARG A 144 -4.94 3.35 -2.71
N ALA A 145 -5.35 4.41 -2.01
CA ALA A 145 -6.73 4.84 -1.86
C ALA A 145 -6.95 6.32 -2.20
N PHE A 146 -5.96 7.02 -2.74
CA PHE A 146 -6.05 8.45 -3.06
C PHE A 146 -5.21 8.86 -4.25
N GLU A 147 -5.51 10.03 -4.79
CA GLU A 147 -4.70 10.74 -5.77
C GLU A 147 -4.43 12.16 -5.24
N SER A 148 -3.20 12.64 -5.41
CA SER A 148 -2.74 13.95 -5.00
C SER A 148 -1.85 14.51 -6.10
N PHE A 149 -2.06 15.77 -6.49
CA PHE A 149 -1.25 16.46 -7.49
C PHE A 149 -0.88 17.84 -7.00
N LEU A 150 0.40 18.17 -7.13
CA LEU A 150 0.98 19.44 -6.71
C LEU A 150 1.95 19.94 -7.79
N PRO A 151 1.75 21.15 -8.34
CA PRO A 151 2.66 21.73 -9.32
C PRO A 151 4.01 22.10 -8.71
N TRP A 152 5.10 21.98 -9.48
CA TRP A 152 6.45 22.31 -8.99
C TRP A 152 6.59 23.74 -8.50
N ASP A 153 5.94 24.70 -9.16
CA ASP A 153 6.03 26.13 -8.83
C ASP A 153 5.41 26.47 -7.47
N SER A 154 4.65 25.53 -6.90
CA SER A 154 4.02 25.68 -5.60
C SER A 154 4.87 25.15 -4.45
N PHE A 155 6.05 24.58 -4.72
CA PHE A 155 6.87 23.95 -3.70
C PHE A 155 7.62 25.00 -2.88
N ALA A 156 7.49 24.91 -1.57
CA ALA A 156 8.27 25.69 -0.61
C ALA A 156 9.58 24.99 -0.25
N GLY A 157 9.61 23.65 -0.31
CA GLY A 157 10.83 22.88 -0.09
C GLY A 157 10.58 21.39 0.08
N ILE A 158 11.67 20.63 0.11
CA ILE A 158 11.67 19.19 0.34
C ILE A 158 12.51 18.91 1.57
N LYS A 159 11.99 18.10 2.49
CA LYS A 159 12.73 17.68 3.68
C LYS A 159 12.55 16.19 3.96
N PRO A 160 13.60 15.51 4.43
CA PRO A 160 13.44 14.21 5.05
C PRO A 160 12.69 14.40 6.38
N SER A 161 11.79 13.47 6.70
CA SER A 161 11.00 13.47 7.93
C SER A 161 10.90 12.06 8.50
N TYR A 162 10.47 11.98 9.75
CA TYR A 162 10.21 10.72 10.43
C TYR A 162 8.92 10.81 11.24
N ASN A 163 7.94 9.99 10.89
CA ASN A 163 6.65 9.90 11.57
C ASN A 163 6.29 8.42 11.82
N GLY A 164 7.12 7.74 12.61
CA GLY A 164 7.05 6.29 12.80
C GLY A 164 7.68 5.49 11.65
N THR A 165 7.59 6.00 10.42
CA THR A 165 8.37 5.55 9.25
C THR A 165 9.19 6.70 8.69
N ARG A 166 10.20 6.38 7.87
CA ARG A 166 10.98 7.39 7.13
C ARG A 166 10.08 7.94 6.03
N GLU A 167 9.98 9.25 5.92
CA GLU A 167 9.10 9.92 4.96
C GLU A 167 9.87 11.02 4.23
N ILE A 168 9.50 11.27 2.98
CA ILE A 168 9.96 12.44 2.24
C ILE A 168 8.77 13.40 2.16
N LEU A 169 8.93 14.58 2.76
CA LEU A 169 7.91 15.61 2.76
C LEU A 169 8.21 16.64 1.68
N VAL A 170 7.31 16.75 0.72
CA VAL A 170 7.30 17.85 -0.26
C VAL A 170 6.28 18.86 0.21
N ILE A 171 6.75 19.98 0.74
CA ILE A 171 5.92 21.03 1.32
C ILE A 171 5.63 22.06 0.24
N ALA A 172 4.35 22.44 0.10
CA ALA A 172 3.95 23.55 -0.73
C ALA A 172 3.49 24.75 0.10
N TYR A 173 3.41 25.91 -0.57
CA TYR A 173 2.79 27.10 0.02
C TYR A 173 1.31 26.84 0.35
N SER A 174 0.80 27.53 1.37
CA SER A 174 -0.58 27.34 1.85
C SER A 174 -1.66 27.67 0.81
N ASN A 175 -1.34 28.53 -0.16
CA ASN A 175 -2.19 28.93 -1.27
C ASN A 175 -2.00 28.08 -2.54
N ALA A 176 -1.23 26.98 -2.47
CA ALA A 176 -0.97 26.14 -3.62
C ALA A 176 -2.25 25.51 -4.19
N PRO A 177 -2.40 25.42 -5.53
CA PRO A 177 -3.50 24.73 -6.19
C PRO A 177 -3.37 23.20 -6.05
N TRP A 178 -3.58 22.71 -4.82
CA TRP A 178 -3.46 21.31 -4.47
C TRP A 178 -4.73 20.54 -4.85
N ARG A 179 -4.60 19.57 -5.76
CA ARG A 179 -5.70 18.69 -6.16
C ARG A 179 -5.59 17.36 -5.41
N LYS A 180 -6.57 17.05 -4.58
CA LYS A 180 -6.66 15.77 -3.86
C LYS A 180 -7.97 15.06 -4.13
N ARG A 181 -7.92 13.74 -4.25
CA ARG A 181 -9.10 12.89 -4.47
C ARG A 181 -8.95 11.61 -3.65
N GLN A 182 -9.89 11.36 -2.74
CA GLN A 182 -9.99 10.07 -2.05
C GLN A 182 -10.80 9.10 -2.92
N LEU A 183 -10.25 7.91 -3.18
CA LEU A 183 -10.86 6.88 -4.04
C LEU A 183 -11.54 5.77 -3.22
N ALA A 184 -10.94 5.36 -2.10
CA ALA A 184 -11.47 4.26 -1.29
C ALA A 184 -12.22 4.81 -0.06
N GLY A 185 -13.55 4.64 -0.06
CA GLY A 185 -14.48 5.20 0.94
C GLY A 185 -14.22 4.70 2.38
N PRO A 186 -14.72 3.51 2.76
CA PRO A 186 -14.49 2.96 4.10
C PRO A 186 -13.05 2.47 4.31
N TRP A 187 -12.35 2.10 3.25
CA TRP A 187 -10.97 1.63 3.27
C TRP A 187 -9.97 2.79 3.17
N LYS A 188 -9.96 3.65 4.20
CA LYS A 188 -8.99 4.76 4.34
C LYS A 188 -7.62 4.24 4.78
N LEU A 189 -6.99 3.42 3.94
CA LEU A 189 -5.70 2.80 4.21
C LEU A 189 -4.59 3.86 4.35
N ASP A 190 -4.70 4.94 3.58
CA ASP A 190 -3.77 6.05 3.61
C ASP A 190 -4.54 7.33 3.98
N LYS A 191 -3.89 8.18 4.78
CA LYS A 191 -4.42 9.47 5.20
C LYS A 191 -3.80 10.58 4.37
N LEU A 192 -4.64 11.43 3.79
CA LEU A 192 -4.17 12.66 3.14
C LEU A 192 -3.86 13.72 4.22
N PRO A 193 -2.78 14.49 4.06
CA PRO A 193 -2.44 15.56 4.99
C PRO A 193 -3.53 16.65 5.02
N PRO A 194 -3.67 17.40 6.11
CA PRO A 194 -4.62 18.51 6.18
C PRO A 194 -4.16 19.74 5.37
N VAL A 195 -2.86 19.88 5.14
CA VAL A 195 -2.24 21.02 4.46
C VAL A 195 -1.65 20.62 3.09
N PRO A 196 -1.42 21.57 2.17
CA PRO A 196 -0.80 21.30 0.87
C PRO A 196 0.62 20.73 0.99
N MET A 197 0.71 19.41 1.07
CA MET A 197 1.96 18.68 1.05
C MET A 197 1.77 17.29 0.44
N ILE A 198 2.85 16.74 -0.08
CA ILE A 198 2.93 15.35 -0.53
C ILE A 198 3.83 14.61 0.47
N GLU A 199 3.25 13.64 1.16
CA GLU A 199 3.93 12.76 2.10
C GLU A 199 4.26 11.44 1.39
N ILE A 200 5.53 11.24 1.04
CA ILE A 200 5.98 10.01 0.41
C ILE A 200 6.50 9.09 1.51
N ASP A 201 5.66 8.14 1.93
CA ASP A 201 6.10 7.09 2.84
C ASP A 201 7.07 6.14 2.12
N THR A 202 8.31 6.14 2.60
CA THR A 202 9.40 5.41 1.97
C THR A 202 9.29 3.91 2.20
N ILE A 203 8.51 3.48 3.21
CA ILE A 203 8.32 2.05 3.50
C ILE A 203 7.63 1.33 2.33
N HIS A 204 6.86 2.06 1.54
CA HIS A 204 6.11 1.51 0.43
C HIS A 204 6.86 1.58 -0.91
N LEU A 205 7.96 2.31 -0.98
CA LEU A 205 8.74 2.44 -2.21
C LEU A 205 9.45 1.12 -2.54
N ALA A 206 9.58 0.82 -3.83
CA ALA A 206 10.41 -0.28 -4.30
C ALA A 206 11.87 0.14 -4.56
N VAL A 207 12.11 1.45 -4.62
CA VAL A 207 13.40 2.11 -4.89
C VAL A 207 14.00 2.61 -3.58
N ASP A 208 15.32 2.78 -3.54
CA ASP A 208 16.03 3.36 -2.40
C ASP A 208 15.43 4.74 -2.04
N PRO A 209 14.97 4.94 -0.79
CA PRO A 209 14.45 6.21 -0.31
C PRO A 209 15.43 7.39 -0.46
N ALA A 210 16.73 7.16 -0.26
CA ALA A 210 17.74 8.22 -0.36
C ALA A 210 17.84 8.72 -1.81
N LEU A 211 17.83 7.78 -2.76
CA LEU A 211 17.83 8.08 -4.19
C LEU A 211 16.61 8.91 -4.58
N VAL A 212 15.41 8.54 -4.11
CA VAL A 212 14.18 9.31 -4.38
C VAL A 212 14.27 10.72 -3.78
N TYR A 213 14.81 10.85 -2.57
CA TYR A 213 15.02 12.16 -1.94
C TYR A 213 15.97 13.05 -2.76
N HIS A 214 17.13 12.53 -3.16
CA HIS A 214 18.12 13.29 -3.94
C HIS A 214 17.59 13.65 -5.33
N LEU A 215 16.89 12.73 -5.99
CA LEU A 215 16.21 12.97 -7.27
C LEU A 215 15.23 14.14 -7.16
N LEU A 216 14.33 14.09 -6.17
CA LEU A 216 13.32 15.14 -5.97
C LEU A 216 13.96 16.49 -5.64
N ARG A 217 15.00 16.48 -4.82
CA ARG A 217 15.77 17.68 -4.47
C ARG A 217 16.41 18.30 -5.72
N PHE A 218 17.09 17.50 -6.54
CA PHE A 218 17.72 17.96 -7.78
C PHE A 218 16.72 18.67 -8.71
N TYR A 219 15.56 18.07 -8.99
CA TYR A 219 14.57 18.68 -9.89
C TYR A 219 13.81 19.87 -9.26
N THR A 220 13.82 19.98 -7.94
CA THR A 220 13.33 21.18 -7.26
C THR A 220 14.30 22.33 -7.44
N GLU A 221 15.61 22.08 -7.27
CA GLU A 221 16.68 23.06 -7.39
C GLU A 221 17.02 23.41 -8.86
N ASN A 222 16.71 22.52 -9.82
CA ASN A 222 17.01 22.68 -11.25
C ASN A 222 15.75 22.62 -12.13
N PRO A 223 14.96 23.71 -12.24
CA PRO A 223 13.73 23.73 -13.03
C PRO A 223 13.92 23.36 -14.51
N GLY A 224 15.05 23.76 -15.11
CA GLY A 224 15.36 23.47 -16.51
C GLY A 224 15.57 21.99 -16.80
N ALA A 225 15.93 21.19 -15.80
CA ALA A 225 16.11 19.75 -15.97
C ALA A 225 14.77 18.99 -16.01
N ARG A 226 13.64 19.60 -15.61
CA ARG A 226 12.34 18.90 -15.51
C ARG A 226 11.83 18.37 -16.86
N GLU A 227 12.26 18.95 -17.98
CA GLU A 227 11.97 18.44 -19.32
C GLU A 227 12.59 17.05 -19.59
N GLU A 228 13.56 16.64 -18.77
CA GLU A 228 14.15 15.29 -18.83
C GLU A 228 13.17 14.22 -18.33
N PHE A 229 12.08 14.56 -17.63
CA PHE A 229 11.13 13.58 -17.10
C PHE A 229 10.55 12.66 -18.18
N GLY A 230 10.49 11.36 -17.87
CA GLY A 230 10.06 10.32 -18.80
C GLY A 230 11.02 10.06 -19.96
N THR A 231 12.28 10.50 -19.86
CA THR A 231 13.37 10.14 -20.78
C THR A 231 14.42 9.26 -20.11
N GLU A 232 15.28 8.65 -20.92
CA GLU A 232 16.45 7.88 -20.46
C GLU A 232 17.45 8.73 -19.65
N ALA A 233 17.43 10.07 -19.77
CA ALA A 233 18.32 10.94 -19.00
C ALA A 233 18.07 10.80 -17.49
N VAL A 234 16.80 10.74 -17.06
CA VAL A 234 16.45 10.53 -15.65
C VAL A 234 16.92 9.16 -15.17
N LEU A 235 16.73 8.11 -15.98
CA LEU A 235 17.15 6.75 -15.64
C LEU A 235 18.67 6.67 -15.52
N ARG A 236 19.40 7.33 -16.43
CA ARG A 236 20.86 7.43 -16.37
C ARG A 236 21.35 8.15 -15.11
N ARG A 237 20.75 9.30 -14.76
CA ARG A 237 21.09 10.01 -13.50
C ARG A 237 20.88 9.14 -12.29
N VAL A 238 19.79 8.38 -12.27
CA VAL A 238 19.52 7.44 -11.17
C VAL A 238 20.58 6.33 -11.10
N GLN A 239 20.97 5.76 -12.23
CA GLN A 239 21.97 4.70 -12.30
C GLN A 239 23.37 5.20 -11.90
N GLU A 240 23.73 6.40 -12.34
CA GLU A 240 25.02 7.05 -12.07
C GLU A 240 25.04 7.80 -10.73
N GLN A 241 23.89 7.96 -10.08
CA GLN A 241 23.68 8.80 -8.89
C GLN A 241 24.17 10.25 -9.07
N SER A 242 24.01 10.79 -10.28
CA SER A 242 24.41 12.15 -10.66
C SER A 242 23.26 13.16 -10.43
N PHE A 243 23.10 13.54 -9.16
CA PHE A 243 22.15 14.54 -8.65
C PHE A 243 22.85 15.82 -8.19
#